data_AF-A0A1Q7UW70-F1
#
_entry.id   AF-A0A1Q7UW70-F1
#
_cell.length_a   1.000
_cell.length_b   1.000
_cell.length_c   1.000
_cell.angle_alpha   90.00
_cell.angle_beta   90.00
_cell.angle_gamma   90.00
#
_symmetry.space_group_name_H-M   'P 1'
#
loop_
_entity.id
_entity.type
_entity.pdbx_description
1 polymer ?
#
loop_
_entity_poly.entity_id
_entity_poly.type
_entity_poly.pdbx_seq_one_letter_code
_entity_poly.pdbx_strand_id
1 'polypeptide(L)'
;MITLFSVISCATVSHHELSEPTDGWQTKSGQLMYRTPNTTLIGEALVRFSRAGDFELTVSKGPGVTLLSVRQDATFAEVKGGLARQGWSGPVGQAPPQLRGWLGLRDQFLHAPEQKTLRYASGNETFVFRF
;
A
#
# COMPACT_ATOMS: atom_id res chain seq x y z
N MET A 1 -28.16 -40.63 -2.18
CA MET A 1 -26.74 -40.46 -2.55
C MET A 1 -26.45 -38.96 -2.49
N ILE A 2 -25.57 -38.53 -1.58
CA ILE A 2 -25.37 -37.10 -1.24
C ILE A 2 -24.52 -36.42 -2.32
N THR A 3 -25.04 -35.37 -2.95
CA THR A 3 -24.33 -34.51 -3.90
C THR A 3 -23.42 -33.56 -3.14
N LEU A 4 -22.11 -33.81 -3.22
CA LEU A 4 -21.09 -32.99 -2.59
C LEU A 4 -20.71 -31.83 -3.53
N PHE A 5 -21.16 -30.61 -3.21
CA PHE A 5 -20.70 -29.39 -3.89
C PHE A 5 -19.39 -28.93 -3.26
N SER A 6 -18.26 -29.25 -3.89
CA SER A 6 -16.96 -28.72 -3.51
C SER A 6 -16.81 -27.27 -3.98
N VAL A 7 -16.96 -26.31 -3.08
CA VAL A 7 -16.54 -24.92 -3.29
C VAL A 7 -15.02 -24.85 -3.21
N ILE A 8 -14.35 -24.88 -4.35
CA ILE A 8 -12.91 -24.62 -4.43
C ILE A 8 -12.73 -23.10 -4.41
N SER A 9 -12.63 -22.52 -3.21
CA SER A 9 -12.11 -21.15 -3.07
C SER A 9 -10.62 -21.19 -3.38
N CYS A 10 -10.26 -21.07 -4.65
CA CYS A 10 -8.88 -20.90 -5.08
C CYS A 10 -8.51 -19.43 -4.86
N ALA A 11 -8.18 -19.07 -3.62
CA ALA A 11 -7.35 -17.89 -3.39
C ALA A 11 -5.94 -18.28 -3.84
N THR A 12 -5.50 -17.79 -5.00
CA THR A 12 -4.11 -17.89 -5.43
C THR A 12 -3.24 -17.22 -4.36
N VAL A 13 -2.70 -18.01 -3.45
CA VAL A 13 -1.66 -17.57 -2.53
C VAL A 13 -0.45 -17.32 -3.41
N SER A 14 -0.12 -16.05 -3.64
CA SER A 14 1.16 -15.74 -4.23
C SER A 14 2.24 -16.24 -3.28
N HIS A 15 3.09 -17.15 -3.76
CA HIS A 15 4.25 -17.65 -3.03
C HIS A 15 5.39 -16.61 -2.94
N HIS A 16 5.17 -15.39 -3.42
CA HIS A 16 6.15 -14.31 -3.31
C HIS A 16 6.18 -13.78 -1.89
N GLU A 17 7.30 -14.02 -1.19
CA GLU A 17 7.51 -13.55 0.18
C GLU A 17 8.02 -12.11 0.16
N LEU A 18 7.17 -11.19 0.62
CA LEU A 18 7.56 -9.81 0.88
C LEU A 18 8.32 -9.72 2.20
N SER A 19 9.50 -9.09 2.16
CA SER A 19 10.37 -8.89 3.33
C SER A 19 9.61 -8.34 4.53
N GLU A 20 9.93 -8.85 5.72
CA GLU A 20 9.47 -8.26 6.97
C GLU A 20 10.36 -7.05 7.35
N PRO A 21 9.81 -6.03 8.02
CA PRO A 21 10.61 -4.91 8.53
C PRO A 21 11.65 -5.39 9.55
N THR A 22 12.92 -5.12 9.28
CA THR A 22 14.08 -5.46 10.14
C THR A 22 14.91 -4.22 10.47
N ASP A 23 15.99 -4.37 11.26
CA ASP A 23 16.85 -3.30 11.79
C ASP A 23 17.51 -2.35 10.75
N GLY A 24 17.31 -2.59 9.45
CA GLY A 24 17.78 -1.71 8.37
C GLY A 24 16.73 -0.76 7.78
N TRP A 25 15.48 -0.82 8.24
CA TRP A 25 14.37 -0.06 7.68
C TRP A 25 14.21 1.31 8.34
N GLN A 26 13.96 2.33 7.52
CA GLN A 26 13.54 3.64 8.00
C GLN A 26 12.04 3.62 8.27
N THR A 27 11.60 4.20 9.40
CA THR A 27 10.17 4.36 9.74
C THR A 27 9.84 5.85 9.80
N LYS A 28 8.73 6.24 9.15
CA LYS A 28 8.17 7.60 9.20
C LYS A 28 6.69 7.51 9.57
N SER A 29 6.28 8.31 10.54
CA SER A 29 4.90 8.36 11.02
C SER A 29 4.37 9.78 10.92
N GLY A 30 3.13 9.94 10.50
CA GLY A 30 2.56 11.26 10.28
C GLY A 30 1.13 11.22 9.77
N GLN A 31 0.75 12.21 8.99
CA GLN A 31 -0.56 12.28 8.35
C GLN A 31 -0.46 12.16 6.84
N LEU A 32 -1.43 11.45 6.25
CA LEU A 32 -1.71 11.45 4.82
C LEU A 32 -3.00 12.20 4.56
N MET A 33 -2.95 13.14 3.63
CA MET A 33 -4.12 13.62 2.90
C MET A 33 -4.12 12.99 1.50
N TYR A 34 -5.10 12.15 1.22
CA TYR A 34 -5.35 11.56 -0.09
C TYR A 34 -6.58 12.22 -0.72
N ARG A 35 -6.46 12.60 -1.99
CA ARG A 35 -7.53 13.28 -2.72
C ARG A 35 -7.72 12.68 -4.10
N THR A 36 -8.97 12.51 -4.47
CA THR A 36 -9.45 12.26 -5.82
C THR A 36 -10.50 13.35 -6.16
N PRO A 37 -11.04 13.40 -7.39
CA PRO A 37 -12.11 14.34 -7.71
C PRO A 37 -13.34 14.23 -6.80
N ASN A 38 -13.63 13.02 -6.30
CA ASN A 38 -14.85 12.71 -5.57
C ASN A 38 -14.63 12.47 -4.06
N THR A 39 -13.37 12.34 -3.63
CA THR A 39 -13.05 11.94 -2.25
C THR A 39 -11.88 12.75 -1.73
N THR A 40 -11.98 13.21 -0.48
CA THR A 40 -10.82 13.63 0.30
C THR A 40 -10.78 12.80 1.58
N LEU A 41 -9.64 12.17 1.82
CA LEU A 41 -9.36 11.37 3.00
C LEU A 41 -8.18 11.98 3.74
N ILE A 42 -8.32 12.13 5.05
CA ILE A 42 -7.20 12.43 5.95
C ILE A 42 -7.11 11.30 6.97
N GLY A 43 -5.92 10.72 7.10
CA GLY A 43 -5.62 9.61 8.00
C GLY A 43 -4.20 9.69 8.54
N GLU A 44 -3.93 8.86 9.54
CA GLU A 44 -2.58 8.62 10.04
C GLU A 44 -1.85 7.71 9.04
N ALA A 45 -0.57 7.97 8.81
CA ALA A 45 0.27 7.20 7.92
C ALA A 45 1.50 6.70 8.68
N LEU A 46 1.73 5.40 8.60
CA LEU A 46 2.96 4.74 9.01
C LEU A 46 3.63 4.19 7.76
N VAL A 47 4.81 4.70 7.44
CA VAL A 47 5.60 4.31 6.29
C VAL A 47 6.88 3.66 6.78
N ARG A 48 7.21 2.48 6.24
CA ARG A 48 8.50 1.84 6.46
C ARG A 48 9.14 1.50 5.13
N PHE A 49 10.44 1.68 5.00
CA PHE A 49 11.12 1.31 3.76
C PHE A 49 12.59 0.97 4.00
N SER A 50 13.13 0.07 3.18
CA SER A 50 14.52 -0.37 3.23
C SER A 50 15.35 0.27 2.10
N ARG A 51 16.68 0.28 2.26
CA ARG A 51 17.59 0.67 1.16
C ARG A 51 17.58 -0.32 0.00
N ALA A 52 17.15 -1.56 0.22
CA ALA A 52 16.96 -2.56 -0.85
C ALA A 52 15.68 -2.30 -1.66
N GLY A 53 14.85 -1.36 -1.22
CA GLY A 53 13.60 -0.99 -1.89
C GLY A 53 12.41 -1.84 -1.46
N ASP A 54 12.45 -2.44 -0.27
CA ASP A 54 11.23 -2.93 0.37
C ASP A 54 10.43 -1.75 0.91
N PHE A 55 9.11 -1.83 0.86
CA PHE A 55 8.23 -0.73 1.27
C PHE A 55 6.95 -1.24 1.91
N GLU A 56 6.58 -0.59 3.01
CA GLU A 56 5.31 -0.74 3.68
C GLU A 56 4.65 0.62 3.92
N LEU A 57 3.35 0.67 3.68
CA LEU A 57 2.50 1.80 4.06
C LEU A 57 1.27 1.26 4.76
N THR A 58 0.97 1.80 5.94
CA THR A 58 -0.32 1.64 6.59
C THR A 58 -0.98 3.00 6.75
N VAL A 59 -2.24 3.10 6.32
CA VAL A 59 -3.08 4.28 6.53
C VAL A 59 -4.23 3.90 7.45
N SER A 60 -4.39 4.62 8.55
CA SER A 60 -5.44 4.40 9.54
C SER A 60 -6.29 5.65 9.78
N LYS A 61 -7.48 5.44 10.35
CA LYS A 61 -8.36 6.52 10.82
C LYS A 61 -8.78 6.26 12.26
N GLY A 62 -7.96 6.72 13.19
CA GLY A 62 -8.15 6.46 14.61
C GLY A 62 -7.82 5.02 15.00
N PRO A 63 -7.99 4.66 16.29
CA PRO A 63 -7.57 3.38 16.81
C PRO A 63 -8.27 2.20 16.12
N GLY A 64 -7.49 1.25 15.60
CA GLY A 64 -8.00 -0.03 15.07
C GLY A 64 -8.64 0.01 13.69
N VAL A 65 -8.73 1.16 13.02
CA VAL A 65 -9.35 1.27 11.68
C VAL A 65 -8.26 1.44 10.62
N THR A 66 -7.83 0.33 10.03
CA THR A 66 -6.92 0.34 8.86
C THR A 66 -7.72 0.57 7.58
N LEU A 67 -7.44 1.68 6.90
CA LEU A 67 -8.06 2.04 5.63
C LEU A 67 -7.33 1.42 4.44
N LEU A 68 -6.00 1.33 4.55
CA LEU A 68 -5.13 0.78 3.52
C LEU A 68 -3.88 0.19 4.16
N SER A 69 -3.44 -0.96 3.66
CA SER A 69 -2.10 -1.48 3.87
C SER A 69 -1.51 -1.82 2.52
N VAL A 70 -0.28 -1.37 2.26
CA VAL A 70 0.52 -1.70 1.09
C VAL A 70 1.80 -2.34 1.60
N ARG A 71 2.17 -3.48 1.05
CA ARG A 71 3.50 -4.08 1.17
C ARG A 71 4.00 -4.35 -0.24
N GLN A 72 5.23 -3.95 -0.56
CA GLN A 72 5.78 -4.15 -1.90
C GLN A 72 7.31 -4.17 -1.89
N ASP A 73 7.87 -4.82 -2.90
CA ASP A 73 9.27 -4.71 -3.27
C ASP A 73 9.40 -4.22 -4.73
N ALA A 74 10.50 -4.52 -5.41
CA ALA A 74 10.72 -4.10 -6.79
C ALA A 74 9.81 -4.78 -7.83
N THR A 75 9.31 -5.98 -7.55
CA THR A 75 8.59 -6.80 -8.55
C THR A 75 7.18 -7.14 -8.14
N PHE A 76 6.90 -7.20 -6.84
CA PHE A 76 5.65 -7.71 -6.29
C PHE A 76 5.04 -6.74 -5.28
N ALA A 77 3.70 -6.71 -5.21
CA ALA A 77 2.99 -5.92 -4.23
C ALA A 77 1.73 -6.63 -3.73
N GLU A 78 1.40 -6.33 -2.48
CA GLU A 78 0.15 -6.67 -1.83
C GLU A 78 -0.50 -5.39 -1.30
N VAL A 79 -1.80 -5.24 -1.56
CA VAL A 79 -2.61 -4.12 -1.10
C VAL A 79 -3.88 -4.67 -0.44
N LYS A 80 -4.15 -4.21 0.78
CA LYS A 80 -5.29 -4.62 1.61
C LYS A 80 -6.02 -3.39 2.17
N GLY A 81 -7.24 -3.58 2.66
CA GLY A 81 -8.03 -2.55 3.35
C GLY A 81 -9.15 -1.95 2.50
N GLY A 82 -10.00 -1.13 3.14
CA GLY A 82 -11.22 -0.59 2.53
C GLY A 82 -10.99 0.27 1.28
N LEU A 83 -9.85 0.97 1.19
CA LEU A 83 -9.50 1.76 -0.01
C LEU A 83 -9.11 0.87 -1.20
N ALA A 84 -8.69 -0.37 -0.95
CA ALA A 84 -8.38 -1.35 -1.98
C ALA A 84 -9.63 -2.12 -2.47
N ARG A 85 -10.81 -1.84 -1.88
CA ARG A 85 -12.10 -2.53 -2.10
C ARG A 85 -12.08 -4.04 -1.82
N GLN A 86 -11.42 -4.82 -2.68
CA GLN A 86 -11.33 -6.28 -2.61
C GLN A 86 -9.92 -6.77 -2.20
N GLY A 87 -8.98 -5.84 -2.00
CA GLY A 87 -7.57 -6.19 -1.86
C GLY A 87 -7.01 -6.73 -3.18
N TRP A 88 -5.69 -6.72 -3.32
CA TRP A 88 -5.01 -7.24 -4.51
C TRP A 88 -3.59 -7.64 -4.16
N SER A 89 -3.09 -8.68 -4.82
CA SER A 89 -1.71 -9.14 -4.67
C SER A 89 -1.22 -9.65 -6.02
N GLY A 90 -0.01 -9.27 -6.43
CA GLY A 90 0.53 -9.65 -7.72
C GLY A 90 1.78 -8.87 -8.14
N PRO A 91 2.32 -9.16 -9.34
CA PRO A 91 3.40 -8.38 -9.92
C PRO A 91 2.99 -6.92 -10.12
N VAL A 92 3.82 -5.97 -9.71
CA VAL A 92 3.51 -4.52 -9.72
C VAL A 92 3.02 -4.04 -11.09
N GLY A 93 3.62 -4.54 -12.18
CA GLY A 93 3.23 -4.21 -13.56
C GLY A 93 1.83 -4.66 -13.98
N GLN A 94 1.23 -5.62 -13.24
CA GLN A 94 -0.13 -6.14 -13.48
C GLN A 94 -1.17 -5.54 -12.54
N ALA A 95 -0.78 -4.57 -11.70
CA ALA A 95 -1.68 -3.95 -10.75
C ALA A 95 -2.86 -3.25 -11.46
N PRO A 96 -4.09 -3.41 -10.94
CA PRO A 96 -5.24 -2.65 -11.38
C PRO A 96 -4.94 -1.15 -11.44
N PRO A 97 -5.42 -0.40 -12.45
CA PRO A 97 -5.10 1.02 -12.62
C PRO A 97 -5.35 1.86 -11.37
N GLN A 98 -6.41 1.55 -10.61
CA GLN A 98 -6.78 2.21 -9.36
C GLN A 98 -5.78 2.04 -8.20
N LEU A 99 -4.86 1.09 -8.29
CA LEU A 99 -3.82 0.87 -7.27
C LEU A 99 -2.47 1.50 -7.65
N ARG A 100 -2.30 1.93 -8.91
CA ARG A 100 -1.01 2.42 -9.41
C ARG A 100 -0.51 3.64 -8.65
N GLY A 101 -1.41 4.55 -8.24
CA GLY A 101 -1.05 5.69 -7.39
C GLY A 101 -0.48 5.25 -6.05
N TRP A 102 -1.10 4.28 -5.38
CA TRP A 102 -0.62 3.73 -4.11
C TRP A 102 0.72 3.00 -4.26
N LEU A 103 0.90 2.23 -5.33
CA LEU A 103 2.15 1.50 -5.56
C LEU A 103 3.30 2.44 -5.90
N GLY A 104 3.06 3.52 -6.66
CA GLY A 104 4.07 4.51 -7.01
C GLY A 104 4.68 5.28 -5.83
N LEU A 105 4.06 5.22 -4.64
CA LEU A 105 4.58 5.89 -3.44
C LEU A 105 5.95 5.35 -3.01
N ARG A 106 6.21 4.05 -3.20
CA ARG A 106 7.50 3.44 -2.86
C ARG A 106 8.66 4.25 -3.42
N ASP A 107 8.63 4.51 -4.73
CA ASP A 107 9.71 5.21 -5.39
C ASP A 107 9.85 6.63 -4.84
N GLN A 108 8.75 7.31 -4.54
CA GLN A 108 8.80 8.66 -3.96
C GLN A 108 9.52 8.70 -2.61
N PHE A 109 9.30 7.70 -1.75
CA PHE A 109 9.99 7.59 -0.46
C PHE A 109 11.46 7.19 -0.60
N LEU A 110 11.77 6.29 -1.53
CA LEU A 110 13.16 5.87 -1.78
C LEU A 110 14.02 7.00 -2.38
N HIS A 111 13.45 7.85 -3.23
CA HIS A 111 14.16 8.98 -3.83
C HIS A 111 14.34 10.16 -2.85
N ALA A 112 13.44 10.31 -1.88
CA ALA A 112 13.37 11.48 -1.01
C ALA A 112 13.17 11.13 0.48
N PRO A 113 14.04 10.28 1.07
CA PRO A 113 13.82 9.70 2.41
C PRO A 113 13.75 10.75 3.52
N GLU A 114 14.48 11.86 3.39
CA GLU A 114 14.62 12.89 4.43
C GLU A 114 13.57 14.01 4.34
N GLN A 115 12.65 13.98 3.37
CA GLN A 115 11.63 15.03 3.26
C GLN A 115 10.62 14.96 4.41
N LYS A 116 10.32 16.13 5.00
CA LYS A 116 9.27 16.30 6.04
C LYS A 116 7.86 16.35 5.44
N THR A 117 7.75 16.67 4.16
CA THR A 117 6.49 16.68 3.43
C THR A 117 6.72 16.07 2.07
N LEU A 118 5.95 15.05 1.73
CA LEU A 118 5.98 14.41 0.41
C LEU A 118 4.68 14.75 -0.32
N ARG A 119 4.79 15.24 -1.55
CA ARG A 119 3.64 15.49 -2.43
C ARG A 119 3.82 14.68 -3.69
N TYR A 120 2.83 13.85 -3.99
CA TYR A 120 2.83 12.99 -5.16
C TYR A 120 1.47 13.05 -5.85
N ALA A 121 1.47 13.08 -7.19
CA ALA A 121 0.27 13.06 -7.99
C ALA A 121 0.39 11.94 -9.04
N SER A 122 -0.68 11.17 -9.19
CA SER A 122 -0.76 10.07 -10.14
C SER A 122 -2.14 10.09 -10.80
N GLY A 123 -2.20 10.52 -12.06
CA GLY A 123 -3.47 10.79 -12.73
C GLY A 123 -4.28 11.82 -11.96
N ASN A 124 -5.50 11.45 -11.55
CA ASN A 124 -6.41 12.32 -10.79
C ASN A 124 -6.27 12.15 -9.27
N GLU A 125 -5.28 11.38 -8.81
CA GLU A 125 -5.01 11.15 -7.40
C GLU A 125 -3.90 12.07 -6.91
N THR A 126 -4.06 12.62 -5.71
CA THR A 126 -3.03 13.41 -5.03
C THR A 126 -2.81 12.88 -3.62
N PHE A 127 -1.55 12.71 -3.26
CA PHE A 127 -1.08 12.24 -1.98
C PHE A 127 -0.22 13.34 -1.35
N VAL A 128 -0.55 13.74 -0.12
CA VAL A 128 0.25 14.70 0.66
C VAL A 128 0.53 14.09 2.02
N PHE A 129 1.78 13.71 2.25
CA PHE A 129 2.26 13.25 3.54
C PHE A 129 2.91 14.39 4.31
N ARG A 130 2.69 14.42 5.63
CA ARG A 130 3.37 15.31 6.58
C ARG A 130 3.85 14.48 7.76
N PHE A 131 5.17 14.45 7.97
CA PHE A 131 5.84 13.69 9.02
C PHE A 131 6.41 14.61 10.09
#